data_AF-M1CF97-F1
#
_entry.id   AF-M1CF97-F1
#
_cell.length_a   1.000
_cell.length_b   1.000
_cell.length_c   1.000
_cell.angle_alpha   90.00
_cell.angle_beta   90.00
_cell.angle_gamma   90.00
#
_symmetry.space_group_name_H-M   'P 1'
#
loop_
_entity.id
_entity.type
_entity.pdbx_description
1 polymer ?
#
loop_
_entity_poly.entity_id
_entity_poly.type
_entity_poly.pdbx_seq_one_letter_code
_entity_poly.pdbx_strand_id
1 'polypeptide(L)'
;MTGSNYTLTASICSNKEERGKCCRYINALVAISVARYANATSNLGVNADTSQICLDKIAEIFQFHGVNRNATVLCGFGTKIPVNYDCQGRTTVTQMIQSPQFSSVTKTCQVPLSGESECRKCLNAGILYLRNLVGTANNMTFSTCRDATFAALASQVDNASAIDLARCFFGVIGLIIPPGPSPSQLSPEVSPNPPVAASPAQLSLNTPVKENHHPYHLTLVPVIGIVVTVMAVLMLFILIVLIWRKSKELEDSDATDKISSKSFTHPPKRFQEGTASIFTKYSYKGTKKATNNFSTTIGQGGFGTVYKAEFKDGSVVAVKRMNRVSEQAEDEFCREIELLARLHHRHLVALRGFCTERHERFLMYEYMPGGSLKDQLHSMLLIFESYLLILILTKN
;
A
#
# COMPACT_ATOMS: atom_id res chain seq x y z
N MET A 1 -20.64 -5.37 -13.69
CA MET A 1 -19.27 -5.73 -14.12
C MET A 1 -19.26 -7.17 -14.60
N THR A 2 -18.22 -7.62 -15.32
CA THR A 2 -18.13 -9.00 -15.81
C THR A 2 -17.76 -9.97 -14.67
N GLY A 3 -18.25 -11.21 -14.73
CA GLY A 3 -17.92 -12.27 -13.76
C GLY A 3 -16.41 -12.46 -13.60
N SER A 4 -15.64 -12.35 -14.68
CA SER A 4 -14.18 -12.48 -14.70
C SER A 4 -13.45 -11.45 -13.82
N ASN A 5 -13.99 -10.24 -13.65
CA ASN A 5 -13.39 -9.22 -12.76
C ASN A 5 -13.55 -9.60 -11.28
N TYR A 6 -14.67 -10.25 -10.93
CA TYR A 6 -14.88 -10.78 -9.61
C TYR A 6 -14.01 -12.01 -9.35
N THR A 7 -13.85 -12.90 -10.33
CA THR A 7 -12.94 -14.06 -10.24
C THR A 7 -11.47 -13.64 -10.05
N LEU A 8 -11.01 -12.62 -10.80
CA LEU A 8 -9.68 -12.04 -10.60
C LEU A 8 -9.52 -11.50 -9.17
N THR A 9 -10.53 -10.79 -8.68
CA THR A 9 -10.53 -10.24 -7.31
C THR A 9 -10.50 -11.35 -6.26
N ALA A 10 -11.25 -12.44 -6.46
CA ALA A 10 -11.24 -13.61 -5.58
C ALA A 10 -9.86 -14.27 -5.50
N SER A 11 -9.20 -14.43 -6.65
CA SER A 11 -7.82 -14.94 -6.71
C SER A 11 -6.87 -14.07 -5.89
N ILE A 12 -6.90 -12.74 -6.07
CA ILE A 12 -6.05 -11.81 -5.32
C ILE A 12 -6.39 -11.82 -3.82
N CYS A 13 -7.67 -11.89 -3.47
CA CYS A 13 -8.13 -11.91 -2.08
C CYS A 13 -7.92 -13.24 -1.36
N SER A 14 -7.58 -14.32 -2.08
CA SER A 14 -7.22 -15.60 -1.47
C SER A 14 -5.87 -15.54 -0.75
N ASN A 15 -4.96 -14.66 -1.19
CA ASN A 15 -3.65 -14.48 -0.58
C ASN A 15 -3.72 -13.55 0.65
N LYS A 16 -3.47 -14.12 1.84
CA LYS A 16 -3.51 -13.39 3.12
C LYS A 16 -2.39 -12.37 3.30
N GLU A 17 -1.30 -12.47 2.54
CA GLU A 17 -0.17 -11.52 2.57
C GLU A 17 -0.44 -10.30 1.68
N GLU A 18 -1.36 -10.41 0.73
CA GLU A 18 -1.69 -9.36 -0.24
C GLU A 18 -2.98 -8.61 0.10
N ARG A 19 -3.33 -8.52 1.38
CA ARG A 19 -4.55 -7.83 1.86
C ARG A 19 -4.74 -6.42 1.30
N GLY A 20 -3.65 -5.66 1.20
CA GLY A 20 -3.68 -4.31 0.62
C GLY A 20 -4.08 -4.32 -0.86
N LYS A 21 -3.62 -5.29 -1.65
CA LYS A 21 -4.03 -5.46 -3.05
C LYS A 21 -5.50 -5.87 -3.12
N CYS A 22 -5.92 -6.85 -2.32
CA CYS A 22 -7.32 -7.28 -2.24
C CYS A 22 -8.28 -6.10 -2.00
N CYS A 23 -7.97 -5.24 -1.03
CA CYS A 23 -8.83 -4.08 -0.74
C CYS A 23 -8.85 -3.06 -1.88
N ARG A 24 -7.77 -2.87 -2.63
CA ARG A 24 -7.77 -1.99 -3.81
C ARG A 24 -8.68 -2.52 -4.92
N TYR A 25 -8.68 -3.84 -5.16
CA TYR A 25 -9.58 -4.45 -6.16
C TYR A 25 -11.04 -4.39 -5.73
N ILE A 26 -11.36 -4.74 -4.48
CA ILE A 26 -12.72 -4.60 -3.95
C ILE A 26 -13.21 -3.16 -4.09
N ASN A 27 -12.41 -2.18 -3.66
CA ASN A 27 -12.78 -0.77 -3.74
C ASN A 27 -12.95 -0.29 -5.20
N ALA A 28 -12.13 -0.77 -6.14
CA ALA A 28 -12.27 -0.44 -7.55
C ALA A 28 -13.60 -0.93 -8.15
N LEU A 29 -13.99 -2.20 -7.88
CA LEU A 29 -15.25 -2.75 -8.39
C LEU A 29 -16.48 -2.02 -7.81
N VAL A 30 -16.39 -1.66 -6.53
CA VAL A 30 -17.44 -0.93 -5.82
C VAL A 30 -17.56 0.48 -6.37
N ALA A 31 -16.45 1.17 -6.55
CA ALA A 31 -16.44 2.52 -7.12
C ALA A 31 -17.02 2.56 -8.53
N ILE A 32 -16.70 1.58 -9.40
CA ILE A 32 -17.32 1.47 -10.74
C ILE A 32 -18.83 1.28 -10.63
N SER A 33 -19.30 0.51 -9.65
CA SER A 33 -20.74 0.30 -9.41
C SER A 33 -21.41 1.60 -8.94
N VAL A 34 -20.76 2.36 -8.06
CA VAL A 34 -21.21 3.69 -7.61
C VAL A 34 -21.25 4.68 -8.78
N ALA A 35 -20.23 4.70 -9.65
CA ALA A 35 -20.20 5.57 -10.83
C ALA A 35 -21.36 5.27 -11.81
N ARG A 36 -21.72 4.00 -11.98
CA ARG A 36 -22.88 3.59 -12.79
C ARG A 36 -24.20 4.06 -12.18
N TYR A 37 -24.34 3.91 -10.87
CA TYR A 37 -25.50 4.44 -10.15
C TYR A 37 -25.60 5.97 -10.31
N ALA A 38 -24.47 6.67 -10.18
CA ALA A 38 -24.39 8.11 -10.33
C ALA A 38 -24.69 8.58 -11.76
N ASN A 39 -24.30 7.81 -12.79
CA ASN A 39 -24.70 8.06 -14.18
C ASN A 39 -26.23 7.96 -14.33
N ALA A 40 -26.84 6.90 -13.78
CA ALA A 40 -28.28 6.68 -13.91
C ALA A 40 -29.15 7.66 -13.11
N THR A 41 -28.68 8.13 -11.96
CA THR A 41 -29.50 8.90 -11.00
C THR A 41 -29.06 10.34 -10.81
N SER A 42 -27.89 10.72 -11.33
CA SER A 42 -27.18 11.97 -11.02
C SER A 42 -26.80 12.16 -9.53
N ASN A 43 -27.18 11.24 -8.64
CA ASN A 43 -26.86 11.28 -7.22
C ASN A 43 -25.56 10.54 -6.96
N LEU A 44 -24.70 11.12 -6.13
CA LEU A 44 -23.46 10.45 -5.70
C LEU A 44 -23.77 9.44 -4.60
N GLY A 45 -24.74 9.73 -3.73
CA GLY A 45 -25.17 8.90 -2.61
C GLY A 45 -26.42 8.08 -2.92
N VAL A 46 -26.56 6.96 -2.22
CA VAL A 46 -27.78 6.12 -2.21
C VAL A 46 -28.58 6.42 -0.95
N ASN A 47 -29.91 6.39 -1.01
CA ASN A 47 -30.71 6.56 0.22
C ASN A 47 -30.46 5.42 1.24
N ALA A 48 -30.86 5.61 2.50
CA ALA A 48 -30.54 4.69 3.59
C ALA A 48 -31.05 3.25 3.33
N ASP A 49 -32.28 3.13 2.81
CA ASP A 49 -32.92 1.85 2.52
C ASP A 49 -32.22 1.12 1.37
N THR A 50 -31.81 1.86 0.33
CA THR A 50 -31.08 1.30 -0.82
C THR A 50 -29.65 0.94 -0.46
N SER A 51 -29.00 1.65 0.47
CA SER A 51 -27.63 1.38 0.89
C SER A 51 -27.48 -0.04 1.45
N GLN A 52 -28.37 -0.47 2.35
CA GLN A 52 -28.31 -1.82 2.92
C GLN A 52 -28.53 -2.90 1.86
N ILE A 53 -29.52 -2.69 0.97
CA ILE A 53 -29.79 -3.60 -0.15
C ILE A 53 -28.56 -3.71 -1.07
N CYS A 54 -27.91 -2.59 -1.40
CA CYS A 54 -26.69 -2.58 -2.20
C CYS A 54 -25.55 -3.33 -1.52
N LEU A 55 -25.35 -3.10 -0.22
CA LEU A 55 -24.30 -3.76 0.55
C LEU A 55 -24.49 -5.27 0.57
N ASP A 56 -25.71 -5.74 0.84
CA ASP A 56 -26.04 -7.17 0.87
C ASP A 56 -25.88 -7.80 -0.51
N LYS A 57 -26.41 -7.17 -1.56
CA LYS A 57 -26.33 -7.70 -2.92
C LYS A 57 -24.89 -7.74 -3.45
N ILE A 58 -24.10 -6.71 -3.18
CA ILE A 58 -22.69 -6.70 -3.59
C ILE A 58 -21.89 -7.74 -2.81
N ALA A 59 -22.15 -7.90 -1.51
CA ALA A 59 -21.52 -8.93 -0.68
C ALA A 59 -21.90 -10.36 -1.12
N GLU A 60 -23.12 -10.57 -1.61
CA GLU A 60 -23.58 -11.81 -2.22
C GLU A 60 -22.81 -12.10 -3.53
N ILE A 61 -22.64 -11.08 -4.41
CA ILE A 61 -21.92 -11.20 -5.70
C ILE A 61 -20.43 -11.51 -5.50
N PHE A 62 -19.70 -10.63 -4.80
CA PHE A 62 -18.99 -11.08 -3.60
C PHE A 62 -18.52 -12.53 -3.48
N GLN A 63 -19.26 -13.16 -2.58
CA GLN A 63 -19.15 -14.52 -2.13
C GLN A 63 -19.41 -15.53 -3.25
N PHE A 64 -20.39 -15.27 -4.12
CA PHE A 64 -20.70 -16.14 -5.27
C PHE A 64 -19.48 -16.33 -6.17
N HIS A 65 -18.67 -15.29 -6.35
CA HIS A 65 -17.43 -15.35 -7.13
C HIS A 65 -16.18 -15.74 -6.32
N GLY A 66 -16.33 -16.12 -5.04
CA GLY A 66 -15.24 -16.65 -4.22
C GLY A 66 -14.48 -15.62 -3.39
N VAL A 67 -14.93 -14.36 -3.31
CA VAL A 67 -14.35 -13.37 -2.38
C VAL A 67 -14.93 -13.62 -0.98
N ASN A 68 -14.06 -13.90 -0.02
CA ASN A 68 -14.47 -14.17 1.36
C ASN A 68 -15.18 -12.95 1.99
N ARG A 69 -16.31 -13.16 2.68
CA ARG A 69 -17.06 -12.12 3.40
C ARG A 69 -16.21 -11.37 4.43
N ASN A 70 -15.22 -12.03 5.03
CA ASN A 70 -14.27 -11.37 5.93
C ASN A 70 -13.39 -10.36 5.20
N ALA A 71 -13.10 -10.56 3.91
CA ALA A 71 -12.32 -9.60 3.12
C ALA A 71 -13.10 -8.32 2.84
N THR A 72 -14.40 -8.41 2.54
CA THR A 72 -15.24 -7.21 2.29
C THR A 72 -15.41 -6.38 3.56
N VAL A 73 -15.62 -7.02 4.71
CA VAL A 73 -15.68 -6.36 6.02
C VAL A 73 -14.33 -5.71 6.37
N LEU A 74 -13.23 -6.45 6.22
CA LEU A 74 -11.87 -5.96 6.51
C LEU A 74 -11.49 -4.75 5.66
N CYS A 75 -11.87 -4.74 4.38
CA CYS A 75 -11.57 -3.66 3.46
C CYS A 75 -12.47 -2.43 3.65
N GLY A 76 -13.36 -2.44 4.63
CA GLY A 76 -14.23 -1.31 4.93
C GLY A 76 -15.23 -1.04 3.81
N PHE A 77 -15.62 -2.04 3.03
CA PHE A 77 -16.55 -1.92 1.91
C PHE A 77 -17.83 -1.15 2.26
N GLY A 78 -18.38 -1.36 3.46
CA GLY A 78 -19.54 -0.62 3.97
C GLY A 78 -19.38 0.90 3.97
N THR A 79 -18.17 1.38 4.24
CA THR A 79 -17.86 2.82 4.23
C THR A 79 -17.69 3.40 2.83
N LYS A 80 -17.66 2.55 1.79
CA LYS A 80 -17.51 2.93 0.38
C LYS A 80 -18.84 3.10 -0.35
N ILE A 81 -19.95 2.75 0.29
CA ILE A 81 -21.32 3.07 -0.17
C ILE A 81 -21.99 4.00 0.87
N PRO A 82 -21.52 5.23 1.03
CA PRO A 82 -22.12 6.15 1.99
C PRO A 82 -23.53 6.54 1.56
N VAL A 83 -24.45 6.53 2.54
CA VAL A 83 -25.84 6.97 2.41
C VAL A 83 -25.92 8.45 2.02
N ASN A 84 -25.00 9.26 2.54
CA ASN A 84 -24.78 10.63 2.11
C ASN A 84 -23.34 10.75 1.58
N TYR A 85 -23.16 10.68 0.27
CA TYR A 85 -21.96 11.24 -0.36
C TYR A 85 -22.04 12.75 -0.22
N ASP A 86 -21.54 13.29 0.88
CA ASP A 86 -21.43 14.74 1.09
C ASP A 86 -19.96 15.15 0.97
N CYS A 87 -19.62 15.71 -0.20
CA CYS A 87 -18.33 16.36 -0.40
C CYS A 87 -18.49 17.88 -0.32
N GLN A 88 -18.42 18.43 0.90
CA GLN A 88 -18.51 19.88 1.14
C GLN A 88 -19.79 20.50 0.53
N GLY A 89 -20.95 19.89 0.80
CA GLY A 89 -22.26 20.29 0.30
C GLY A 89 -22.58 19.80 -1.12
N ARG A 90 -21.77 18.88 -1.67
CA ARG A 90 -21.97 18.32 -3.02
C ARG A 90 -22.40 16.88 -2.92
N THR A 91 -23.64 16.63 -3.33
CA THR A 91 -24.30 15.32 -3.28
C THR A 91 -24.68 14.78 -4.65
N THR A 92 -24.53 15.60 -5.71
CA THR A 92 -24.84 15.22 -7.10
C THR A 92 -23.62 15.34 -8.02
N VAL A 93 -23.64 14.57 -9.10
CA VAL A 93 -22.63 14.62 -10.17
C VAL A 93 -22.51 16.03 -10.74
N THR A 94 -23.64 16.69 -11.00
CA THR A 94 -23.68 18.06 -11.54
C THR A 94 -23.01 19.07 -10.59
N GLN A 95 -23.29 19.00 -9.29
CA GLN A 95 -22.65 19.88 -8.29
C GLN A 95 -21.13 19.66 -8.18
N MET A 96 -20.65 18.43 -8.38
CA MET A 96 -19.21 18.15 -8.47
C MET A 96 -18.62 18.75 -9.73
N ILE A 97 -19.22 18.54 -10.90
CA ILE A 97 -18.69 19.03 -12.19
C ILE A 97 -18.67 20.56 -12.25
N GLN A 98 -19.71 21.21 -11.71
CA GLN A 98 -19.81 22.66 -11.65
C GLN A 98 -18.95 23.30 -10.56
N SER A 99 -18.29 22.49 -9.73
CA SER A 99 -17.46 23.02 -8.66
C SER A 99 -16.20 23.71 -9.20
N PRO A 100 -15.68 24.72 -8.49
CA PRO A 100 -14.51 25.46 -8.94
C PRO A 100 -13.34 24.51 -9.24
N GLN A 101 -12.70 24.71 -10.39
CA GLN A 101 -11.51 23.96 -10.85
C GLN A 101 -11.72 22.47 -11.19
N PHE A 102 -12.96 21.94 -11.13
CA PHE A 102 -13.22 20.57 -11.57
C PHE A 102 -13.06 20.37 -13.09
N SER A 103 -13.24 21.43 -13.87
CA SER A 103 -12.99 21.42 -15.32
C SER A 103 -11.54 21.07 -15.66
N SER A 104 -10.58 21.49 -14.83
CA SER A 104 -9.16 21.10 -14.95
C SER A 104 -8.99 19.59 -14.73
N VAL A 105 -9.65 19.02 -13.73
CA VAL A 105 -9.64 17.56 -13.49
C VAL A 105 -10.22 16.82 -14.69
N THR A 106 -11.39 17.25 -15.17
CA THR A 106 -12.07 16.62 -16.32
C THR A 106 -11.19 16.65 -17.57
N LYS A 107 -10.50 17.76 -17.84
CA LYS A 107 -9.60 17.91 -18.98
C LYS A 107 -8.34 17.04 -18.85
N THR A 108 -7.76 16.96 -17.66
CA THR A 108 -6.53 16.17 -17.42
C THR A 108 -6.80 14.66 -17.35
N CYS A 109 -7.98 14.26 -16.92
CA CYS A 109 -8.38 12.85 -16.79
C CYS A 109 -9.06 12.28 -18.04
N GLN A 110 -8.87 12.88 -19.21
CA GLN A 110 -9.40 12.34 -20.46
C GLN A 110 -8.76 10.97 -20.75
N VAL A 111 -9.62 9.97 -20.94
CA VAL A 111 -9.26 8.60 -21.31
C VAL A 111 -8.84 8.52 -22.79
N PRO A 112 -7.93 7.60 -23.16
CA PRO A 112 -7.39 6.50 -22.35
C PRO A 112 -6.26 6.94 -21.40
N LEU A 113 -6.26 6.42 -20.16
CA LEU A 113 -5.22 6.66 -19.14
C LEU A 113 -4.13 5.57 -19.11
N SER A 114 -3.88 4.94 -20.26
CA SER A 114 -3.04 3.73 -20.38
C SER A 114 -1.55 3.96 -20.07
N GLY A 115 -1.09 5.22 -20.00
CA GLY A 115 0.28 5.58 -19.64
C GLY A 115 0.43 6.00 -18.18
N GLU A 116 1.52 5.56 -17.54
CA GLU A 116 1.86 5.92 -16.14
C GLU A 116 1.96 7.45 -15.95
N SER A 117 2.38 8.19 -16.98
CA SER A 117 2.40 9.66 -16.98
C SER A 117 1.01 10.29 -16.92
N GLU A 118 0.07 9.80 -17.73
CA GLU A 118 -1.27 10.38 -17.83
C GLU A 118 -2.11 10.05 -16.60
N CYS A 119 -2.01 8.81 -16.10
CA CYS A 119 -2.62 8.44 -14.83
C CYS A 119 -2.11 9.34 -13.70
N ARG A 120 -0.78 9.51 -13.58
CA ARG A 120 -0.20 10.38 -12.54
C ARG A 120 -0.65 11.83 -12.66
N LYS A 121 -0.73 12.39 -13.87
CA LYS A 121 -1.28 13.74 -14.09
C LYS A 121 -2.73 13.85 -13.63
N CYS A 122 -3.57 12.88 -14.00
CA CYS A 122 -4.97 12.83 -13.59
C CYS A 122 -5.13 12.76 -12.05
N LEU A 123 -4.38 11.88 -11.39
CA LEU A 123 -4.38 11.77 -9.93
C LEU A 123 -3.94 13.07 -9.25
N ASN A 124 -2.86 13.69 -9.75
CA ASN A 124 -2.36 14.95 -9.22
C ASN A 124 -3.35 16.10 -9.40
N ALA A 125 -4.03 16.17 -10.55
CA ALA A 125 -5.10 17.15 -10.79
C ALA A 125 -6.27 16.96 -9.82
N GLY A 126 -6.69 15.71 -9.58
CA GLY A 126 -7.71 15.37 -8.59
C GLY A 126 -7.30 15.77 -7.17
N ILE A 127 -6.07 15.45 -6.75
CA ILE A 127 -5.55 15.82 -5.42
C ILE A 127 -5.51 17.34 -5.25
N LEU A 128 -5.06 18.08 -6.25
CA LEU A 128 -5.00 19.54 -6.21
C LEU A 128 -6.41 20.14 -6.07
N TYR A 129 -7.36 19.66 -6.88
CA TYR A 129 -8.77 20.04 -6.77
C TYR A 129 -9.31 19.77 -5.36
N LEU A 130 -9.08 18.58 -4.82
CA LEU A 130 -9.55 18.21 -3.49
C LEU A 130 -8.92 19.05 -2.38
N ARG A 131 -7.64 19.37 -2.46
CA ARG A 131 -6.98 20.25 -1.49
C ARG A 131 -7.61 21.65 -1.49
N ASN A 132 -7.94 22.17 -2.66
CA ASN A 132 -8.59 23.48 -2.79
C ASN A 132 -10.05 23.44 -2.33
N LEU A 133 -10.75 22.33 -2.56
CA LEU A 133 -12.15 22.16 -2.17
C LEU A 133 -12.33 21.91 -0.67
N VAL A 134 -11.50 21.04 -0.09
CA VAL A 134 -11.68 20.49 1.25
C VAL A 134 -10.84 21.23 2.30
N GLY A 135 -9.78 21.94 1.89
CA GLY A 135 -8.93 22.72 2.79
C GLY A 135 -8.30 21.86 3.89
N THR A 136 -8.58 22.20 5.16
CA THR A 136 -8.07 21.50 6.36
C THR A 136 -9.01 20.43 6.91
N ALA A 137 -9.97 19.94 6.12
CA ALA A 137 -10.89 18.91 6.63
C ALA A 137 -10.18 17.56 6.90
N ASN A 138 -10.84 16.72 7.68
CA ASN A 138 -10.28 15.44 8.12
C ASN A 138 -10.07 14.45 6.95
N ASN A 139 -9.24 13.43 7.19
CA ASN A 139 -8.89 12.42 6.18
C ASN A 139 -10.10 11.63 5.64
N MET A 140 -11.17 11.53 6.44
CA MET A 140 -12.42 10.88 6.03
C MET A 140 -13.11 11.69 4.95
N THR A 141 -13.27 13.01 5.15
CA THR A 141 -13.82 13.93 4.15
C THR A 141 -12.98 13.91 2.87
N PHE A 142 -11.65 13.88 2.98
CA PHE A 142 -10.79 13.78 1.79
C PHE A 142 -11.01 12.47 1.03
N SER A 143 -11.10 11.32 1.72
CA SER A 143 -11.39 10.03 1.06
C SER A 143 -12.78 10.03 0.40
N THR A 144 -13.80 10.54 1.08
CA THR A 144 -15.17 10.62 0.54
C THR A 144 -15.21 11.51 -0.70
N CYS A 145 -14.56 12.69 -0.64
CA CYS A 145 -14.48 13.59 -1.78
C CYS A 145 -13.66 13.02 -2.95
N ARG A 146 -12.62 12.22 -2.67
CA ARG A 146 -11.88 11.51 -3.71
C ARG A 146 -12.74 10.47 -4.41
N ASP A 147 -13.50 9.69 -3.63
CA ASP A 147 -14.39 8.68 -4.19
C ASP A 147 -15.56 9.34 -4.97
N ALA A 148 -16.05 10.50 -4.51
CA ALA A 148 -17.01 11.35 -5.24
C ALA A 148 -16.44 11.92 -6.55
N THR A 149 -15.17 12.34 -6.53
CA THR A 149 -14.46 12.83 -7.72
C THR A 149 -14.33 11.72 -8.76
N PHE A 150 -13.96 10.51 -8.34
CA PHE A 150 -13.96 9.35 -9.21
C PHE A 150 -15.35 9.09 -9.79
N ALA A 151 -16.39 9.05 -8.94
CA ALA A 151 -17.76 8.77 -9.37
C ALA A 151 -18.24 9.79 -10.41
N ALA A 152 -17.98 11.09 -10.20
CA ALA A 152 -18.36 12.16 -11.13
C ALA A 152 -17.59 12.14 -12.47
N LEU A 153 -16.34 11.67 -12.48
CA LEU A 153 -15.58 11.48 -13.73
C LEU A 153 -16.06 10.23 -14.46
N ALA A 154 -16.13 9.10 -13.75
CA ALA A 154 -16.45 7.81 -14.32
C ALA A 154 -17.93 7.69 -14.75
N SER A 155 -18.84 8.49 -14.16
CA SER A 155 -20.24 8.56 -14.59
C SER A 155 -20.43 9.23 -15.94
N GLN A 156 -19.45 10.01 -16.42
CA GLN A 156 -19.55 10.76 -17.68
C GLN A 156 -18.96 10.02 -18.88
N VAL A 157 -18.42 8.83 -18.69
CA VAL A 157 -17.74 8.06 -19.72
C VAL A 157 -18.36 6.68 -19.88
N ASP A 158 -17.99 5.98 -20.96
CA ASP A 158 -18.44 4.62 -21.20
C ASP A 158 -17.81 3.61 -20.20
N ASN A 159 -18.31 2.38 -20.22
CA ASN A 159 -17.88 1.33 -19.30
C ASN A 159 -16.39 0.97 -19.41
N ALA A 160 -15.79 1.03 -20.60
CA ALA A 160 -14.37 0.72 -20.79
C ALA A 160 -13.51 1.83 -20.17
N SER A 161 -13.86 3.07 -20.47
CA SER A 161 -13.23 4.27 -19.92
C SER A 161 -13.33 4.36 -18.40
N ALA A 162 -14.48 3.99 -17.82
CA ALA A 162 -14.66 3.93 -16.37
C ALA A 162 -13.76 2.88 -15.70
N ILE A 163 -13.48 1.76 -16.39
CA ILE A 163 -12.53 0.74 -15.92
C ILE A 163 -11.10 1.28 -15.97
N ASP A 164 -10.72 2.02 -17.01
CA ASP A 164 -9.39 2.65 -17.10
C ASP A 164 -9.17 3.72 -16.03
N LEU A 165 -10.20 4.55 -15.76
CA LEU A 165 -10.19 5.46 -14.62
C LEU A 165 -10.00 4.67 -13.30
N ALA A 166 -10.72 3.55 -13.11
CA ALA A 166 -10.62 2.77 -11.88
C ALA A 166 -9.23 2.12 -11.72
N ARG A 167 -8.64 1.60 -12.79
CA ARG A 167 -7.27 1.10 -12.80
C ARG A 167 -6.29 2.16 -12.28
N CYS A 168 -6.45 3.40 -12.75
CA CYS A 168 -5.63 4.52 -12.32
C CYS A 168 -5.90 4.94 -10.85
N PHE A 169 -7.16 5.24 -10.50
CA PHE A 169 -7.56 5.74 -9.18
C PHE A 169 -7.27 4.77 -8.03
N PHE A 170 -7.35 3.47 -8.31
CA PHE A 170 -7.15 2.42 -7.30
C PHE A 170 -5.82 1.68 -7.48
N GLY A 171 -5.01 2.00 -8.48
CA GLY A 171 -3.74 1.33 -8.74
C GLY A 171 -3.89 -0.18 -8.93
N VAL A 172 -4.90 -0.59 -9.72
CA VAL A 172 -5.22 -1.99 -10.02
C VAL A 172 -5.00 -2.28 -11.50
N ILE A 173 -4.55 -3.49 -11.82
CA ILE A 173 -4.21 -3.92 -13.19
C ILE A 173 -5.08 -5.12 -13.58
N GLY A 174 -5.40 -5.28 -14.87
CA GLY A 174 -6.03 -6.52 -15.36
C GLY A 174 -7.54 -6.63 -15.19
N LEU A 175 -8.24 -5.58 -14.74
CA LEU A 175 -9.71 -5.53 -14.81
C LEU A 175 -10.15 -5.60 -16.28
N ILE A 176 -10.86 -6.64 -16.69
CA ILE A 176 -11.30 -6.87 -18.07
C ILE A 176 -12.35 -5.82 -18.47
N ILE A 177 -12.10 -5.18 -19.60
CA ILE A 177 -13.04 -4.30 -20.29
C ILE A 177 -14.04 -5.20 -21.04
N PRO A 178 -15.36 -5.12 -20.77
CA PRO A 178 -16.32 -5.86 -21.56
C PRO A 178 -16.25 -5.39 -23.02
N PRO A 179 -16.31 -6.31 -24.00
CA PRO A 179 -16.41 -5.90 -25.40
C PRO A 179 -17.68 -5.04 -25.56
N GLY A 180 -17.52 -3.85 -26.14
CA GLY A 180 -18.67 -3.04 -26.56
C GLY A 180 -19.47 -3.77 -27.66
N PRO A 181 -20.69 -3.33 -27.98
CA PRO A 181 -21.41 -3.85 -29.12
C PRO A 181 -20.65 -3.47 -30.39
N SER A 182 -19.87 -4.39 -30.93
CA SER A 182 -19.28 -4.24 -32.25
C SER A 182 -20.39 -4.29 -33.30
N PRO A 183 -20.34 -3.43 -34.34
CA PRO A 183 -21.27 -3.54 -35.45
C PRO A 183 -21.07 -4.86 -36.18
N SER A 184 -22.18 -5.46 -36.57
CA SER A 184 -22.28 -6.70 -37.35
C SER A 184 -21.45 -6.60 -38.63
N GLN A 185 -20.58 -7.58 -38.88
CA GLN A 185 -20.21 -7.94 -40.24
C GLN A 185 -20.14 -9.46 -40.40
N LEU A 186 -20.79 -9.89 -41.48
CA LEU A 186 -21.12 -11.24 -41.93
C LEU A 186 -19.88 -12.14 -42.12
N SER A 187 -20.08 -13.42 -41.82
CA SER A 187 -19.28 -14.64 -42.07
C SER A 187 -18.89 -14.86 -43.57
N PRO A 188 -18.19 -15.95 -44.00
CA PRO A 188 -17.85 -17.18 -43.28
C PRO A 188 -16.45 -17.82 -43.48
N GLU A 189 -16.23 -18.80 -42.61
CA GLU A 189 -15.14 -19.75 -42.47
C GLU A 189 -15.19 -20.90 -43.49
N VAL A 190 -14.02 -21.43 -43.88
CA VAL A 190 -13.88 -22.78 -44.46
C VAL A 190 -12.62 -23.47 -43.91
N SER A 191 -12.84 -24.63 -43.30
CA SER A 191 -11.90 -25.75 -43.09
C SER A 191 -12.59 -27.01 -43.67
N PRO A 192 -11.92 -28.11 -44.10
CA PRO A 192 -11.26 -29.03 -43.15
C PRO A 192 -10.09 -29.93 -43.66
N ASN A 193 -9.21 -30.28 -42.70
CA ASN A 193 -8.56 -31.59 -42.38
C ASN A 193 -7.39 -32.29 -43.16
N PRO A 194 -6.61 -33.17 -42.45
CA PRO A 194 -5.32 -33.83 -42.81
C PRO A 194 -5.55 -35.35 -43.18
N PRO A 195 -4.63 -36.38 -43.10
CA PRO A 195 -3.29 -36.56 -42.47
C PRO A 195 -2.24 -37.45 -43.23
N VAL A 196 -1.08 -37.73 -42.59
CA VAL A 196 -0.45 -39.07 -42.35
C VAL A 196 1.10 -39.01 -42.28
N ALA A 197 1.66 -39.84 -41.38
CA ALA A 197 3.04 -39.98 -40.93
C ALA A 197 3.94 -40.89 -41.80
N ALA A 198 5.28 -40.81 -41.62
CA ALA A 198 6.20 -41.94 -41.37
C ALA A 198 7.68 -41.47 -41.30
N SER A 199 8.51 -42.24 -40.59
CA SER A 199 9.95 -42.06 -40.30
C SER A 199 10.80 -43.08 -41.14
N PRO A 200 12.07 -43.43 -40.82
CA PRO A 200 13.35 -42.83 -41.26
C PRO A 200 14.33 -43.81 -41.98
N ALA A 201 15.47 -43.33 -42.50
CA ALA A 201 16.77 -44.06 -42.64
C ALA A 201 17.86 -43.11 -43.21
N GLN A 202 18.96 -42.85 -42.49
CA GLN A 202 20.32 -43.46 -42.59
C GLN A 202 21.10 -43.15 -43.88
N LEU A 203 22.33 -42.60 -43.78
CA LEU A 203 23.59 -43.37 -43.85
C LEU A 203 24.85 -42.48 -43.80
N SER A 204 25.81 -42.99 -43.05
CA SER A 204 27.20 -42.61 -42.76
C SER A 204 28.14 -42.34 -43.94
N LEU A 205 29.23 -41.59 -43.69
CA LEU A 205 30.60 -42.09 -43.93
C LEU A 205 31.66 -41.30 -43.13
N ASN A 206 32.41 -42.01 -42.27
CA ASN A 206 33.68 -41.58 -41.65
C ASN A 206 34.80 -41.65 -42.73
N THR A 207 35.96 -40.99 -42.65
CA THR A 207 37.21 -41.29 -41.88
C THR A 207 38.38 -40.44 -42.52
N PRO A 208 39.68 -40.48 -42.11
CA PRO A 208 40.34 -39.78 -41.00
C PRO A 208 41.64 -38.96 -41.33
N VAL A 209 42.05 -38.13 -40.35
CA VAL A 209 43.41 -37.82 -39.79
C VAL A 209 44.64 -37.57 -40.70
N LYS A 210 45.31 -36.42 -40.47
CA LYS A 210 46.77 -36.36 -40.29
C LYS A 210 47.22 -35.19 -39.39
N GLU A 211 47.88 -35.54 -38.30
CA GLU A 211 48.62 -34.68 -37.37
C GLU A 211 49.86 -34.06 -38.01
N ASN A 212 50.29 -32.90 -37.50
CA ASN A 212 51.71 -32.55 -37.31
C ASN A 212 51.84 -31.46 -36.23
N HIS A 213 52.66 -31.73 -35.21
CA HIS A 213 53.03 -30.85 -34.11
C HIS A 213 54.22 -29.95 -34.48
N HIS A 214 54.32 -28.74 -33.91
CA HIS A 214 55.60 -28.16 -33.45
C HIS A 214 55.42 -27.16 -32.28
N PRO A 215 56.31 -27.17 -31.26
CA PRO A 215 56.12 -26.45 -29.98
C PRO A 215 56.95 -25.16 -29.88
N TYR A 216 56.60 -24.30 -28.90
CA TYR A 216 57.43 -23.40 -28.04
C TYR A 216 56.63 -22.14 -27.67
N HIS A 217 56.27 -21.97 -26.39
CA HIS A 217 56.76 -20.86 -25.52
C HIS A 217 56.07 -20.89 -24.13
N LEU A 218 56.61 -21.74 -23.26
CA LEU A 218 56.26 -21.87 -21.85
C LEU A 218 57.07 -20.85 -21.01
N THR A 219 56.69 -19.56 -21.03
CA THR A 219 57.17 -18.55 -20.04
C THR A 219 56.22 -17.35 -19.84
N LEU A 220 55.03 -17.31 -20.47
CA LEU A 220 54.10 -16.17 -20.36
C LEU A 220 52.95 -16.36 -19.34
N VAL A 221 52.71 -17.59 -18.88
CA VAL A 221 51.63 -17.92 -17.95
C VAL A 221 51.83 -17.37 -16.52
N PRO A 222 53.04 -17.38 -15.90
CA PRO A 222 53.17 -16.90 -14.53
C PRO A 222 53.13 -15.36 -14.43
N VAL A 223 53.50 -14.63 -15.49
CA VAL A 223 53.53 -13.16 -15.49
C VAL A 223 52.12 -12.58 -15.50
N ILE A 224 51.22 -13.15 -16.30
CA ILE A 224 49.82 -12.69 -16.37
C ILE A 224 49.10 -12.97 -15.04
N GLY A 225 49.37 -14.09 -14.39
CA GLY A 225 48.81 -14.42 -13.08
C GLY A 225 49.21 -13.43 -11.98
N ILE A 226 50.46 -12.99 -11.96
CA ILE A 226 50.94 -11.99 -10.99
C ILE A 226 50.29 -10.62 -11.25
N VAL A 227 50.16 -10.21 -12.52
CA VAL A 227 49.51 -8.92 -12.84
C VAL A 227 48.04 -8.92 -12.43
N VAL A 228 47.29 -10.00 -12.71
CA VAL A 228 45.87 -10.09 -12.34
C VAL A 228 45.67 -10.08 -10.83
N THR A 229 46.52 -10.79 -10.07
CA THR A 229 46.44 -10.84 -8.60
C THR A 229 46.78 -9.49 -7.97
N VAL A 230 47.82 -8.80 -8.46
CA VAL A 230 48.17 -7.45 -7.99
C VAL A 230 47.05 -6.45 -8.27
N MET A 231 46.44 -6.49 -9.46
CA MET A 231 45.31 -5.61 -9.81
C MET A 231 44.08 -5.90 -8.95
N ALA A 232 43.77 -7.17 -8.67
CA ALA A 232 42.66 -7.54 -7.80
C ALA A 232 42.86 -7.05 -6.35
N VAL A 233 44.09 -7.17 -5.82
CA VAL A 233 44.43 -6.68 -4.47
C VAL A 233 44.37 -5.15 -4.40
N LEU A 234 44.87 -4.45 -5.42
CA LEU A 234 44.75 -2.99 -5.52
C LEU A 234 43.30 -2.54 -5.57
N MET A 235 42.45 -3.21 -6.35
CA MET A 235 41.02 -2.92 -6.41
C MET A 235 40.33 -3.17 -5.06
N LEU A 236 40.67 -4.26 -4.37
CA LEU A 236 40.13 -4.54 -3.03
C LEU A 236 40.58 -3.49 -2.01
N PHE A 237 41.84 -3.07 -2.05
CA PHE A 237 42.37 -2.02 -1.20
C PHE A 237 41.66 -0.68 -1.45
N ILE A 238 41.45 -0.31 -2.72
CA ILE A 238 40.68 0.88 -3.09
C ILE A 238 39.24 0.78 -2.57
N LEU A 239 38.57 -0.37 -2.71
CA LEU A 239 37.21 -0.57 -2.18
C LEU A 239 37.16 -0.42 -0.66
N ILE A 240 38.13 -0.98 0.07
CA ILE A 240 38.25 -0.81 1.53
C ILE A 240 38.44 0.66 1.88
N VAL A 241 39.33 1.37 1.17
CA VAL A 241 39.55 2.81 1.37
C VAL A 241 38.31 3.63 1.04
N LEU A 242 37.55 3.29 -0.01
CA LEU A 242 36.31 3.97 -0.37
C LEU A 242 35.21 3.70 0.67
N ILE A 243 35.10 2.47 1.17
CA ILE A 243 34.17 2.12 2.27
C ILE A 243 34.56 2.86 3.54
N TRP A 244 35.86 2.94 3.87
CA TRP A 244 36.35 3.66 5.04
C TRP A 244 36.18 5.18 4.90
N ARG A 245 36.42 5.76 3.72
CA ARG A 245 36.16 7.17 3.46
C ARG A 245 34.66 7.49 3.58
N LYS A 246 33.79 6.64 3.03
CA LYS A 246 32.33 6.81 3.13
C LYS A 246 31.81 6.61 4.56
N SER A 247 32.40 5.68 5.31
CA SER A 247 32.12 5.49 6.74
C SER A 247 32.51 6.73 7.54
N LYS A 248 33.69 7.31 7.26
CA LYS A 248 34.16 8.53 7.92
C LYS A 248 33.31 9.76 7.54
N GLU A 249 32.83 9.84 6.30
CA GLU A 249 31.92 10.89 5.83
C GLU A 249 30.54 10.82 6.52
N LEU A 250 30.06 9.62 6.85
CA LEU A 250 28.86 9.41 7.67
C LEU A 250 29.06 9.75 9.15
N GLU A 251 30.29 9.69 9.66
CA GLU A 251 30.65 10.06 11.04
C GLU A 251 30.90 11.57 11.19
N ASP A 252 31.53 12.23 10.21
CA ASP A 252 31.80 13.68 10.22
C ASP A 252 30.54 14.53 9.93
N SER A 253 29.56 13.93 9.24
CA SER A 253 28.22 14.53 9.08
C SER A 253 27.46 14.63 10.41
N ASP A 254 27.76 13.76 11.40
CA ASP A 254 27.15 13.78 12.75
C ASP A 254 27.83 14.83 13.67
N ALA A 255 28.99 15.37 13.29
CA ALA A 255 29.70 16.44 14.02
C ALA A 255 29.45 17.85 13.45
N THR A 256 29.13 17.96 12.16
CA THR A 256 28.98 19.26 11.46
C THR A 256 27.54 19.80 11.49
N ASP A 257 26.55 18.99 11.90
CA ASP A 257 25.15 19.42 12.09
C ASP A 257 24.89 20.24 13.37
N LYS A 258 25.95 20.84 13.94
CA LYS A 258 25.84 21.85 15.01
C LYS A 258 25.78 23.30 14.51
N ILE A 259 25.98 23.57 13.22
CA ILE A 259 25.88 24.93 12.66
C ILE A 259 25.24 24.88 11.25
N SER A 260 24.00 24.42 11.17
CA SER A 260 23.09 24.80 10.08
C SER A 260 21.64 24.75 10.58
N SER A 261 21.40 25.51 11.64
CA SER A 261 20.08 25.86 12.11
C SER A 261 19.41 26.83 11.14
N LYS A 262 19.00 26.35 9.96
CA LYS A 262 17.90 26.97 9.20
C LYS A 262 16.58 26.32 9.61
N SER A 263 16.09 26.80 10.76
CA SER A 263 14.67 27.06 11.04
C SER A 263 13.63 26.16 10.33
N PHE A 264 13.25 25.06 10.99
CA PHE A 264 11.84 24.66 11.05
C PHE A 264 11.44 24.50 12.51
N THR A 265 11.58 25.60 13.25
CA THR A 265 10.94 25.77 14.55
C THR A 265 9.54 26.33 14.32
N HIS A 266 8.62 25.56 13.72
CA HIS A 266 7.19 25.81 13.84
C HIS A 266 6.41 24.56 13.44
N PRO A 267 5.80 23.80 14.38
CA PRO A 267 4.49 23.23 14.11
C PRO A 267 3.55 24.35 13.64
N PRO A 268 2.52 24.08 12.82
CA PRO A 268 1.63 25.13 12.31
C PRO A 268 1.17 26.04 13.45
N LYS A 269 1.41 27.34 13.29
CA LYS A 269 1.05 28.42 14.24
C LYS A 269 -0.47 28.48 14.45
N ARG A 270 -1.00 27.57 15.28
CA ARG A 270 -2.28 27.67 16.01
C ARG A 270 -2.18 26.93 17.36
N PHE A 271 -1.06 27.13 18.04
CA PHE A 271 -0.78 26.57 19.36
C PHE A 271 -0.58 27.68 20.41
N GLN A 272 -1.57 28.56 20.51
CA GLN A 272 -1.91 29.36 21.70
C GLN A 272 -3.44 29.46 21.62
N GLU A 273 -4.23 28.96 22.56
CA GLU A 273 -4.17 29.24 23.98
C GLU A 273 -4.91 28.12 24.75
N GLY A 274 -4.24 27.51 25.73
CA GLY A 274 -4.83 26.46 26.59
C GLY A 274 -3.89 25.29 26.92
N THR A 275 -3.04 25.50 27.93
CA THR A 275 -2.21 24.51 28.65
C THR A 275 -0.93 24.01 27.95
N ALA A 276 0.21 24.32 28.56
CA ALA A 276 1.55 23.94 28.09
C ALA A 276 1.87 22.43 28.30
N SER A 277 2.68 21.88 27.38
CA SER A 277 3.53 20.67 27.50
C SER A 277 2.85 19.31 27.76
N ILE A 278 2.60 18.50 26.73
CA ILE A 278 2.17 17.09 26.93
C ILE A 278 3.02 16.03 26.19
N PHE A 279 3.83 16.38 25.17
CA PHE A 279 4.61 15.38 24.42
C PHE A 279 6.12 15.51 24.63
N THR A 280 6.74 14.45 25.14
CA THR A 280 8.18 14.38 25.34
C THR A 280 8.90 13.97 24.06
N LYS A 281 9.97 14.69 23.68
CA LYS A 281 10.87 14.24 22.62
C LYS A 281 11.87 13.24 23.18
N TYR A 282 11.89 12.04 22.62
CA TYR A 282 12.80 10.97 23.00
C TYR A 282 13.98 10.90 22.03
N SER A 283 15.14 10.46 22.53
CA SER A 283 16.32 10.21 21.70
C SER A 283 16.31 8.81 21.12
N TYR A 284 16.91 8.63 19.94
CA TYR A 284 17.10 7.32 19.32
C TYR A 284 17.94 6.42 20.22
N LYS A 285 19.03 6.95 20.78
CA LYS A 285 19.93 6.20 21.67
C LYS A 285 19.20 5.70 22.93
N GLY A 286 18.39 6.57 23.55
CA GLY A 286 17.57 6.21 24.71
C GLY A 286 16.55 5.14 24.35
N THR A 287 15.83 5.34 23.25
CA THR A 287 14.80 4.39 22.76
C THR A 287 15.40 3.02 22.43
N LYS A 288 16.49 2.98 21.66
CA LYS A 288 17.19 1.74 21.28
C LYS A 288 17.66 0.97 22.51
N LYS A 289 18.14 1.67 23.54
CA LYS A 289 18.54 1.04 24.79
C LYS A 289 17.33 0.49 25.56
N ALA A 290 16.25 1.28 25.67
CA ALA A 290 15.04 0.89 26.38
C ALA A 290 14.32 -0.29 25.72
N THR A 291 14.40 -0.42 24.39
CA THR A 291 13.85 -1.57 23.65
C THR A 291 14.80 -2.77 23.59
N ASN A 292 15.94 -2.72 24.28
CA ASN A 292 17.02 -3.71 24.18
C ASN A 292 17.33 -4.06 22.71
N ASN A 293 17.72 -3.04 21.93
CA ASN A 293 17.96 -3.12 20.49
C ASN A 293 16.77 -3.63 19.68
N PHE A 294 15.54 -3.22 20.05
CA PHE A 294 14.29 -3.62 19.37
C PHE A 294 14.07 -5.14 19.37
N SER A 295 14.39 -5.82 20.46
CA SER A 295 14.32 -7.28 20.56
C SER A 295 12.91 -7.83 20.82
N THR A 296 12.10 -7.11 21.59
CA THR A 296 10.76 -7.60 22.01
C THR A 296 9.65 -6.92 21.23
N THR A 297 9.16 -7.59 20.19
CA THR A 297 7.99 -7.15 19.40
C THR A 297 6.70 -7.50 20.12
N ILE A 298 5.82 -6.52 20.30
CA ILE A 298 4.48 -6.69 20.90
C ILE A 298 3.35 -6.48 19.88
N GLY A 299 3.68 -6.05 18.66
CA GLY A 299 2.72 -5.94 17.57
C GLY A 299 3.40 -5.59 16.25
N GLN A 300 2.80 -6.00 15.13
CA GLN A 300 3.31 -5.69 13.80
C GLN A 300 2.13 -5.52 12.84
N GLY A 301 2.21 -4.51 11.98
CA GLY A 301 1.18 -4.23 10.98
C GLY A 301 1.69 -3.36 9.82
N GLY A 302 0.78 -2.91 8.96
CA GLY A 302 1.12 -2.10 7.78
C GLY A 302 1.77 -0.75 8.12
N PHE A 303 1.53 -0.24 9.32
CA PHE A 303 2.01 1.06 9.80
C PHE A 303 3.32 0.97 10.60
N GLY A 304 3.92 -0.22 10.70
CA GLY A 304 5.18 -0.43 11.39
C GLY A 304 5.15 -1.54 12.44
N THR A 305 6.22 -1.58 13.23
CA THR A 305 6.43 -2.59 14.27
C THR A 305 6.42 -1.92 15.64
N VAL A 306 5.72 -2.52 16.60
CA VAL A 306 5.60 -2.04 17.96
C VAL A 306 6.47 -2.88 18.88
N TYR A 307 7.34 -2.23 19.64
CA TYR A 307 8.26 -2.86 20.58
C TYR A 307 7.93 -2.47 22.01
N LYS A 308 8.18 -3.38 22.96
CA LYS A 308 8.19 -3.02 24.37
C LYS A 308 9.49 -2.28 24.71
N ALA A 309 9.38 -1.16 25.40
CA ALA A 309 10.52 -0.41 25.94
C ALA A 309 10.38 -0.27 27.45
N GLU A 310 11.51 -0.42 28.14
CA GLU A 310 11.63 -0.18 29.58
C GLU A 310 12.75 0.85 29.81
N PHE A 311 12.38 2.03 30.28
CA PHE A 311 13.32 3.10 30.57
C PHE A 311 13.89 2.94 31.99
N LYS A 312 15.03 3.61 32.24
CA LYS A 312 15.73 3.51 33.53
C LYS A 312 14.93 4.03 34.74
N ASP A 313 13.95 4.88 34.48
CA ASP A 313 13.02 5.41 35.48
C ASP A 313 11.91 4.40 35.84
N GLY A 314 11.94 3.19 35.26
CA GLY A 314 10.92 2.15 35.43
C GLY A 314 9.70 2.34 34.54
N SER A 315 9.66 3.37 33.69
CA SER A 315 8.54 3.57 32.78
C SER A 315 8.54 2.54 31.64
N VAL A 316 7.38 1.91 31.44
CA VAL A 316 7.17 0.93 30.37
C VAL A 316 6.33 1.57 29.27
N VAL A 317 6.83 1.54 28.05
CA VAL A 317 6.28 2.25 26.89
C VAL A 317 6.21 1.31 25.69
N ALA A 318 5.17 1.46 24.88
CA ALA A 318 5.08 0.80 23.57
C ALA A 318 5.67 1.72 22.49
N VAL A 319 6.73 1.28 21.83
CA VAL A 319 7.45 2.05 20.80
C VAL A 319 7.02 1.57 19.44
N LYS A 320 6.18 2.33 18.76
CA LYS A 320 5.83 2.08 17.35
C LYS A 320 6.90 2.70 16.47
N ARG A 321 7.70 1.85 15.84
CA ARG A 321 8.66 2.22 14.80
C ARG A 321 7.98 2.19 13.45
N MET A 322 7.94 3.35 12.80
CA MET A 322 7.38 3.45 11.45
C MET A 322 8.26 2.68 10.47
N ASN A 323 7.65 2.17 9.39
CA ASN A 323 8.39 1.57 8.28
C ASN A 323 9.34 2.63 7.65
N ARG A 324 10.31 2.18 6.83
CA ARG A 324 11.34 3.03 6.21
C ARG A 324 10.80 4.40 5.79
N VAL A 325 11.58 5.46 6.04
CA VAL A 325 11.26 6.85 5.71
C VAL A 325 10.91 6.97 4.23
N SER A 326 9.62 7.10 3.96
CA SER A 326 9.01 7.50 2.70
C SER A 326 8.17 8.74 2.97
N GLU A 327 7.88 9.55 1.95
CA GLU A 327 7.00 10.73 2.13
C GLU A 327 5.66 10.34 2.76
N GLN A 328 5.11 9.19 2.38
CA GLN A 328 3.88 8.66 2.97
C GLN A 328 4.07 8.29 4.46
N ALA A 329 5.17 7.65 4.84
CA ALA A 329 5.42 7.26 6.23
C ALA A 329 5.65 8.49 7.13
N GLU A 330 6.26 9.55 6.59
CA GLU A 330 6.42 10.85 7.26
C GLU A 330 5.07 11.56 7.44
N ASP A 331 4.22 11.57 6.42
CA ASP A 331 2.87 12.13 6.50
C ASP A 331 2.01 11.37 7.51
N GLU A 332 2.09 10.03 7.53
CA GLU A 332 1.40 9.19 8.52
C GLU A 332 1.89 9.46 9.94
N PHE A 333 3.21 9.60 10.13
CA PHE A 333 3.82 9.94 11.41
C PHE A 333 3.36 11.31 11.92
N CYS A 334 3.45 12.35 11.08
CA CYS A 334 3.03 13.71 11.43
C CYS A 334 1.54 13.77 11.76
N ARG A 335 0.71 13.08 10.98
CA ARG A 335 -0.73 12.99 11.21
C ARG A 335 -1.07 12.30 12.54
N GLU A 336 -0.38 11.22 12.87
CA GLU A 336 -0.62 10.47 14.10
C GLU A 336 -0.25 11.33 15.33
N ILE A 337 0.85 12.08 15.26
CA ILE A 337 1.20 13.09 16.27
C ILE A 337 0.14 14.17 16.36
N GLU A 338 -0.26 14.80 15.26
CA GLU A 338 -1.21 15.92 15.27
C GLU A 338 -2.57 15.51 15.86
N LEU A 339 -3.06 14.33 15.48
CA LEU A 339 -4.34 13.80 15.93
C LEU A 339 -4.30 13.44 17.41
N LEU A 340 -3.33 12.61 17.81
CA LEU A 340 -3.27 12.07 19.17
C LEU A 340 -2.71 13.09 20.16
N ALA A 341 -2.04 14.15 19.66
CA ALA A 341 -1.66 15.27 20.51
C ALA A 341 -2.85 16.00 21.13
N ARG A 342 -4.01 15.95 20.45
CA ARG A 342 -5.21 16.70 20.80
C ARG A 342 -6.30 15.81 21.39
N LEU A 343 -6.09 14.50 21.43
CA LEU A 343 -7.07 13.51 21.89
C LEU A 343 -6.59 12.82 23.17
N HIS A 344 -7.20 13.21 24.29
CA HIS A 344 -7.04 12.54 25.58
C HIS A 344 -8.38 11.93 25.98
N HIS A 345 -8.51 10.61 25.84
CA HIS A 345 -9.73 9.90 26.19
C HIS A 345 -9.43 8.58 26.89
N ARG A 346 -10.24 8.22 27.89
CA ARG A 346 -10.09 7.00 28.71
C ARG A 346 -10.12 5.67 27.94
N HIS A 347 -10.58 5.69 26.70
CA HIS A 347 -10.70 4.50 25.84
C HIS A 347 -9.73 4.53 24.65
N LEU A 348 -8.79 5.46 24.63
CA LEU A 348 -7.72 5.55 23.63
C LEU A 348 -6.37 5.39 24.33
N VAL A 349 -5.46 4.64 23.71
CA VAL A 349 -4.09 4.50 24.23
C VAL A 349 -3.39 5.85 24.07
N ALA A 350 -2.92 6.41 25.17
CA ALA A 350 -2.31 7.74 25.18
C ALA A 350 -0.95 7.73 24.48
N LEU A 351 -0.74 8.71 23.59
CA LEU A 351 0.59 9.04 23.07
C LEU A 351 1.35 9.78 24.19
N ARG A 352 2.58 9.36 24.47
CA ARG A 352 3.48 9.96 25.47
C ARG A 352 4.52 10.88 24.81
N GLY A 353 4.90 10.58 23.57
CA GLY A 353 5.95 11.32 22.88
C GLY A 353 6.38 10.71 21.56
N PHE A 354 7.51 11.20 21.04
CA PHE A 354 8.02 10.78 19.73
C PHE A 354 9.55 10.92 19.61
N CYS A 355 10.13 10.27 18.60
CA CYS A 355 11.54 10.41 18.20
C CYS A 355 11.63 10.63 16.68
N THR A 356 12.46 11.58 16.26
CA THR A 356 12.74 11.91 14.84
C THR A 356 14.23 11.89 14.50
N GLU A 357 15.08 11.31 15.36
CA GLU A 357 16.53 11.28 15.19
C GLU A 357 16.98 10.20 14.20
N ARG A 358 18.12 10.41 13.53
CA ARG A 358 18.79 9.41 12.67
C ARG A 358 17.92 8.82 11.55
N HIS A 359 17.02 9.61 10.96
CA HIS A 359 16.05 9.14 9.96
C HIS A 359 15.14 8.02 10.49
N GLU A 360 14.95 7.96 11.81
CA GLU A 360 14.00 7.06 12.43
C GLU A 360 12.79 7.87 12.90
N ARG A 361 11.62 7.23 12.85
CA ARG A 361 10.36 7.80 13.31
C ARG A 361 9.74 6.84 14.30
N PHE A 362 9.75 7.24 15.58
CA PHE A 362 9.16 6.46 16.65
C PHE A 362 8.02 7.24 17.32
N LEU A 363 6.93 6.55 17.59
CA LEU A 363 5.84 7.02 18.42
C LEU A 363 5.86 6.25 19.74
N MET A 364 5.81 6.97 20.85
CA MET A 364 5.88 6.42 22.20
C MET A 364 4.48 6.40 22.79
N TYR A 365 3.93 5.20 23.01
CA TYR A 365 2.61 4.99 23.58
C TYR A 365 2.67 4.46 25.00
N GLU A 366 1.62 4.71 25.76
CA GLU A 366 1.38 3.96 26.98
C GLU A 366 1.35 2.45 26.72
N TYR A 367 2.09 1.70 27.54
CA TYR A 367 2.11 0.25 27.43
C TYR A 367 0.84 -0.36 28.02
N MET A 368 0.19 -1.24 27.25
CA MET A 368 -1.01 -1.96 27.68
C MET A 368 -0.61 -3.38 28.12
N PRO A 369 -0.58 -3.69 29.43
CA PRO A 369 -0.12 -4.99 29.92
C PRO A 369 -1.05 -6.14 29.55
N GLY A 370 -2.34 -5.86 29.29
CA GLY A 370 -3.33 -6.85 28.85
C GLY A 370 -3.14 -7.33 27.41
N GLY A 371 -2.16 -6.80 26.67
CA GLY A 371 -1.92 -7.18 25.27
C GLY A 371 -3.05 -6.76 24.34
N SER A 372 -3.11 -7.36 23.15
CA SER A 372 -4.16 -7.03 22.19
C SER A 372 -5.44 -7.82 22.46
N LEU A 373 -6.59 -7.28 22.02
CA LEU A 373 -7.86 -7.99 22.08
C LEU A 373 -7.81 -9.34 21.34
N LYS A 374 -7.02 -9.42 20.26
CA LYS A 374 -6.79 -10.67 19.52
C LYS A 374 -6.16 -11.74 20.42
N ASP A 375 -5.15 -11.36 21.21
CA ASP A 375 -4.46 -12.29 22.10
C ASP A 375 -5.38 -12.75 23.22
N GLN A 376 -6.20 -11.85 23.77
CA GLN A 376 -7.21 -12.16 24.78
C GLN A 376 -8.30 -13.11 24.26
N LEU A 377 -8.81 -12.88 23.05
CA LEU A 377 -9.82 -13.75 22.44
C LEU A 377 -9.24 -15.13 22.11
N HIS A 378 -8.01 -15.22 21.59
CA HIS A 378 -7.36 -16.50 21.34
C HIS A 378 -7.03 -17.25 22.65
N SER A 379 -6.57 -16.55 23.69
CA SER A 379 -6.32 -17.15 25.00
C SER A 379 -7.61 -17.69 25.62
N MET A 380 -8.72 -16.94 25.52
CA MET A 380 -10.04 -17.39 25.94
C MET A 380 -10.49 -18.64 25.18
N LEU A 381 -10.28 -18.69 23.86
CA LEU A 381 -10.64 -19.84 23.03
C LEU A 381 -9.83 -21.09 23.41
N LEU A 382 -8.54 -20.94 23.72
CA LEU A 382 -7.71 -22.03 24.22
C LEU A 382 -8.12 -22.50 25.63
N ILE A 383 -8.59 -21.59 26.48
CA ILE A 383 -9.17 -21.96 27.79
C ILE A 383 -10.46 -22.75 27.57
N PHE A 384 -11.35 -22.33 26.67
CA PHE A 384 -12.57 -23.08 26.35
C PHE A 384 -12.26 -24.48 25.78
N GLU A 385 -11.28 -24.60 24.88
CA GLU A 385 -10.82 -25.89 24.38
C GLU A 385 -10.22 -26.75 25.49
N SER A 386 -9.43 -26.16 26.40
CA SER A 386 -8.85 -26.88 27.54
C SER A 386 -9.92 -27.35 28.54
N TYR A 387 -10.92 -26.51 28.84
CA TYR A 387 -12.05 -26.86 29.71
C TYR A 387 -12.96 -27.90 29.06
N LEU A 388 -13.17 -27.83 27.75
CA LEU A 388 -13.93 -28.83 27.00
C LEU A 388 -13.17 -30.18 26.99
N LEU A 389 -11.84 -30.16 26.81
CA LEU A 389 -11.01 -31.36 26.91
C LEU A 389 -11.03 -31.95 28.33
N ILE A 390 -10.94 -31.13 29.36
CA ILE A 390 -11.04 -31.56 30.77
C ILE A 390 -12.44 -32.13 31.06
N LEU A 391 -13.52 -31.52 30.57
CA LEU A 391 -14.89 -32.03 30.71
C LEU A 391 -15.13 -33.34 29.95
N ILE A 392 -14.45 -33.55 28.82
CA ILE A 392 -14.51 -34.80 28.06
C ILE A 392 -13.70 -35.90 28.76
N LEU A 393 -12.53 -35.58 29.31
CA LEU A 393 -11.65 -36.53 29.99
C LEU A 393 -12.09 -36.88 31.42
N THR A 394 -12.92 -36.06 32.07
CA THR A 394 -13.46 -36.33 33.42
C THR A 394 -14.82 -37.04 33.39
N LYS A 395 -15.35 -37.35 32.20
CA LYS A 395 -16.63 -38.05 31.99
C LYS A 395 -16.50 -39.50 31.52
N ASN A 396 -15.31 -40.09 31.55
CA ASN A 396 -15.08 -41.51 31.23
C ASN A 396 -14.62 -42.29 32.46
#